data_AF-A0A4Z8YIJ7-F1
#
_entry.id   AF-A0A4Z8YIJ7-F1
#
_cell.length_a   1.000
_cell.length_b   1.000
_cell.length_c   1.000
_cell.angle_alpha   90.00
_cell.angle_beta   90.00
_cell.angle_gamma   90.00
#
_symmetry.space_group_name_H-M   'P 1'
#
loop_
_entity.id
_entity.type
_entity.pdbx_description
1 polymer ?
#
loop_
_entity_poly.entity_id
_entity_poly.type
_entity_poly.pdbx_seq_one_letter_code
_entity_poly.pdbx_strand_id
1 'polypeptide(L)'
;PSVSVGEWVTEDGVEISQDMKLRFVTSEFQAQRLADVKLKRTRIARTMNVTLNLSGYRYRPGMYVKVNFPSIGIVNVEMRVTDWKFGVQNGVQLTLKQETA
;
A
#
# COMPACT_ATOMS: atom_id res chain seq x y z
N PRO A 1 -24.81 -3.66 2.24
CA PRO A 1 -24.22 -4.28 3.45
C PRO A 1 -22.87 -3.66 3.84
N SER A 2 -22.73 -3.32 5.13
CA SER A 2 -21.45 -2.91 5.71
C SER A 2 -20.57 -4.14 5.97
N VAL A 3 -19.24 -3.95 5.91
CA VAL A 3 -18.26 -4.98 6.22
C VAL A 3 -17.25 -4.41 7.20
N SER A 4 -17.09 -5.07 8.35
CA SER A 4 -16.24 -4.62 9.46
C SER A 4 -15.51 -5.82 10.06
N VAL A 5 -14.26 -5.61 10.47
CA VAL A 5 -13.45 -6.62 11.18
C VAL A 5 -13.36 -6.19 12.65
N GLY A 6 -14.08 -6.88 13.53
CA GLY A 6 -14.20 -6.50 14.94
C GLY A 6 -12.84 -6.42 15.67
N GLU A 7 -11.91 -7.30 15.33
CA GLU A 7 -10.55 -7.29 15.89
C GLU A 7 -9.79 -5.97 15.60
N TRP A 8 -9.97 -5.40 14.40
CA TRP A 8 -9.28 -4.17 14.01
C TRP A 8 -9.91 -2.94 14.67
N VAL A 9 -11.21 -2.98 14.93
CA VAL A 9 -11.91 -1.95 15.71
C VAL A 9 -11.42 -1.94 17.15
N THR A 10 -11.17 -3.12 17.74
CA THR A 10 -10.62 -3.22 19.10
C THR A 10 -9.16 -2.78 19.18
N GLU A 11 -8.35 -3.01 18.15
CA GLU A 11 -6.94 -2.60 18.11
C GLU A 11 -6.79 -1.10 17.88
N ASP A 12 -7.58 -0.51 16.98
CA ASP A 12 -7.48 0.91 16.63
C ASP A 12 -8.21 1.82 17.64
N GLY A 13 -9.12 1.26 18.45
CA GLY A 13 -9.88 1.96 19.51
C GLY A 13 -10.94 2.95 19.00
N VAL A 14 -10.97 3.23 17.69
CA VAL A 14 -11.93 4.10 17.01
C VAL A 14 -12.33 3.47 15.69
N GLU A 15 -13.63 3.49 15.38
CA GLU A 15 -14.15 2.99 14.11
C GLU A 15 -13.96 4.04 13.00
N ILE A 16 -13.05 3.76 12.06
CA ILE A 16 -12.89 4.57 10.85
C ILE A 16 -13.79 3.98 9.76
N SER A 17 -14.92 4.63 9.48
CA SER A 17 -15.85 4.25 8.43
C SER A 17 -15.55 4.98 7.11
N GLN A 18 -15.70 4.27 5.98
CA GLN A 18 -15.54 4.84 4.65
C GLN A 18 -16.64 4.34 3.72
N ASP A 19 -17.38 5.26 3.11
CA ASP A 19 -18.41 4.94 2.12
C ASP A 19 -17.84 4.81 0.71
N MET A 20 -18.28 3.78 -0.02
CA MET A 20 -17.92 3.53 -1.42
C MET A 20 -19.14 3.58 -2.32
N LYS A 21 -19.17 4.53 -3.26
CA LYS A 21 -20.23 4.64 -4.27
C LYS A 21 -19.93 3.75 -5.48
N LEU A 22 -20.42 2.51 -5.47
CA LEU A 22 -20.25 1.54 -6.55
C LEU A 22 -21.39 1.64 -7.58
N ARG A 23 -21.23 2.43 -8.65
CA ARG A 23 -22.29 2.66 -9.66
C ARG A 23 -22.52 1.48 -10.62
N PHE A 24 -21.54 0.59 -10.76
CA PHE A 24 -21.57 -0.50 -11.76
C PHE A 24 -21.64 -1.88 -11.12
N VAL A 25 -21.91 -1.96 -9.82
CA VAL A 25 -22.01 -3.24 -9.10
C VAL A 25 -23.48 -3.50 -8.84
N THR A 26 -24.01 -4.52 -9.50
CA THR A 26 -25.43 -4.90 -9.43
C THR A 26 -25.71 -5.95 -8.35
N SER A 27 -24.68 -6.72 -7.94
CA SER A 27 -24.79 -7.76 -6.92
C SER A 27 -24.30 -7.27 -5.56
N GLU A 28 -25.09 -7.54 -4.53
CA GLU A 28 -24.73 -7.22 -3.13
C GLU A 28 -23.47 -7.97 -2.66
N PHE A 29 -23.33 -9.25 -3.02
CA PHE A 29 -22.15 -10.05 -2.66
C PHE A 29 -20.87 -9.55 -3.33
N GLN A 30 -20.97 -9.03 -4.56
CA GLN A 30 -19.83 -8.41 -5.23
C GLN A 30 -19.40 -7.11 -4.52
N ALA A 31 -20.37 -6.32 -4.04
CA ALA A 31 -20.09 -5.12 -3.28
C ALA A 31 -19.37 -5.44 -1.95
N GLN A 32 -19.81 -6.48 -1.23
CA GLN A 32 -19.13 -6.96 -0.02
C GLN A 32 -17.68 -7.36 -0.31
N ARG A 33 -17.45 -8.17 -1.35
CA ARG A 33 -16.10 -8.60 -1.72
C ARG A 33 -15.20 -7.43 -2.10
N LEU A 34 -15.72 -6.42 -2.78
CA LEU A 34 -14.97 -5.20 -3.11
C LEU A 34 -14.63 -4.38 -1.87
N ALA A 35 -15.58 -4.24 -0.94
CA ALA A 35 -15.35 -3.59 0.35
C ALA A 35 -14.28 -4.34 1.16
N ASP A 36 -14.33 -5.67 1.23
CA ASP A 36 -13.32 -6.51 1.88
C ASP A 36 -11.91 -6.31 1.29
N VAL A 37 -11.79 -6.37 -0.03
CA VAL A 37 -10.51 -6.18 -0.72
C VAL A 37 -9.96 -4.78 -0.44
N LYS A 38 -10.83 -3.76 -0.44
CA LYS A 38 -10.44 -2.40 -0.13
C LYS A 38 -9.96 -2.25 1.31
N LEU A 39 -10.70 -2.81 2.27
CA LEU A 39 -10.40 -2.75 3.71
C LEU A 39 -9.02 -3.38 3.99
N LYS A 40 -8.78 -4.60 3.49
CA LYS A 40 -7.49 -5.30 3.61
C LYS A 40 -6.33 -4.53 2.97
N ARG A 41 -6.56 -3.97 1.76
CA ARG A 41 -5.54 -3.15 1.09
C ARG A 41 -5.21 -1.89 1.86
N THR A 42 -6.20 -1.22 2.45
CA THR A 42 -5.96 0.01 3.23
C THR A 42 -5.12 -0.28 4.47
N ARG A 43 -5.36 -1.40 5.18
CA ARG A 43 -4.56 -1.80 6.36
C ARG A 43 -3.09 -2.08 6.02
N ILE A 44 -2.84 -2.75 4.89
CA ILE A 44 -1.49 -3.17 4.45
C ILE A 44 -0.74 -2.05 3.71
N ALA A 45 -1.44 -1.08 3.11
CA ALA A 45 -0.88 -0.07 2.22
C ALA A 45 0.03 0.95 2.95
N ARG A 46 1.20 0.49 3.37
CA ARG A 46 2.33 1.33 3.74
C ARG A 46 2.95 1.87 2.46
N THR A 47 3.07 3.18 2.39
CA THR A 47 3.78 3.87 1.32
C THR A 47 5.04 4.47 1.91
N MET A 48 6.17 4.31 1.22
CA MET A 48 7.47 4.79 1.66
C MET A 48 8.15 5.51 0.51
N ASN A 49 8.60 6.73 0.76
CA ASN A 49 9.42 7.50 -0.18
C ASN A 49 10.88 7.30 0.19
N VAL A 50 11.67 6.79 -0.76
CA VAL A 50 13.10 6.52 -0.56
C VAL A 50 13.90 7.24 -1.62
N THR A 51 14.88 8.01 -1.18
CA THR A 51 15.88 8.63 -2.06
C THR A 51 17.11 7.73 -2.11
N LEU A 52 17.46 7.26 -3.30
CA LEU A 52 18.61 6.41 -3.57
C LEU A 52 19.62 7.18 -4.43
N ASN A 53 20.89 6.78 -4.33
CA ASN A 53 21.92 7.18 -5.27
C ASN A 53 21.66 6.57 -6.66
N LEU A 54 22.60 6.74 -7.61
CA LEU A 54 22.48 6.21 -8.97
C LEU A 54 22.27 4.68 -9.06
N SER A 55 22.56 3.90 -8.01
CA SER A 55 22.21 2.47 -7.98
C SER A 55 20.70 2.23 -8.03
N GLY A 56 19.90 3.19 -7.57
CA GLY A 56 18.45 3.18 -7.66
C GLY A 56 17.91 3.42 -9.08
N TYR A 57 18.78 3.85 -10.01
CA TYR A 57 18.37 4.21 -11.37
C TYR A 57 17.83 3.02 -12.16
N ARG A 58 18.16 1.78 -11.80
CA ARG A 58 17.65 0.58 -12.49
C ARG A 58 16.18 0.28 -12.22
N TYR A 59 15.62 0.79 -11.12
CA TYR A 59 14.26 0.47 -10.73
C TYR A 59 13.26 1.29 -11.54
N ARG A 60 12.15 0.67 -11.93
CA ARG A 60 11.08 1.32 -12.71
C ARG A 60 9.73 1.07 -12.04
N PRO A 61 8.76 1.98 -12.22
CA PRO A 61 7.38 1.75 -11.79
C PRO A 61 6.88 0.41 -12.32
N GLY A 62 6.23 -0.38 -11.46
CA GLY A 62 5.76 -1.72 -11.76
C GLY A 62 6.68 -2.86 -11.28
N MET A 63 7.95 -2.59 -10.95
CA MET A 63 8.85 -3.59 -10.39
C MET A 63 8.56 -3.87 -8.91
N TYR A 64 8.81 -5.10 -8.47
CA TYR A 64 8.81 -5.49 -7.06
C TYR A 64 10.24 -5.52 -6.54
N VAL A 65 10.46 -4.93 -5.36
CA VAL A 65 11.76 -4.84 -4.71
C VAL A 65 11.65 -5.28 -3.25
N LYS A 66 12.67 -5.95 -2.75
CA LYS A 66 12.77 -6.29 -1.32
C LYS A 66 13.43 -5.14 -0.58
N VAL A 67 12.79 -4.72 0.50
CA VAL A 67 13.24 -3.60 1.33
C VAL A 67 13.71 -4.16 2.68
N ASN A 68 14.88 -3.68 3.10
CA ASN A 68 15.50 -4.02 4.38
C ASN A 68 15.85 -2.72 5.13
N PHE A 69 15.02 -2.36 6.10
CA PHE A 69 15.31 -1.36 7.12
C PHE A 69 15.13 -1.97 8.52
N PRO A 70 16.15 -2.70 9.02
CA PRO A 70 16.08 -3.36 10.32
C PRO A 70 15.79 -2.41 11.49
N SER A 71 16.23 -1.16 11.40
CA SER A 71 16.03 -0.13 12.42
C SER A 71 14.55 0.19 12.72
N ILE A 72 13.66 0.00 11.75
CA ILE A 72 12.22 0.20 11.87
C ILE A 72 11.44 -1.12 11.73
N GLY A 73 12.13 -2.25 11.89
CA GLY A 73 11.52 -3.58 11.84
C GLY A 73 11.09 -4.05 10.45
N ILE A 74 11.54 -3.40 9.36
CA ILE A 74 11.24 -3.83 7.99
C ILE A 74 12.36 -4.75 7.52
N VAL A 75 12.09 -6.05 7.43
CA VAL A 75 13.08 -7.04 6.96
C VAL A 75 12.43 -7.93 5.89
N ASN A 76 13.06 -7.99 4.72
CA ASN A 76 12.65 -8.77 3.55
C ASN A 76 11.20 -8.51 3.09
N VAL A 77 10.70 -7.29 3.31
CA VAL A 77 9.35 -6.91 2.89
C VAL A 77 9.36 -6.57 1.40
N GLU A 78 8.48 -7.22 0.64
CA GLU A 78 8.30 -6.94 -0.78
C GLU A 78 7.41 -5.70 -0.97
N MET A 79 7.94 -4.73 -1.71
CA MET A 79 7.24 -3.50 -2.05
C MET A 79 7.29 -3.25 -3.55
N ARG A 80 6.20 -2.74 -4.09
CA ARG A 80 6.11 -2.36 -5.50
C ARG A 80 6.54 -0.90 -5.68
N VAL A 81 7.32 -0.64 -6.72
CA VAL A 81 7.61 0.73 -7.15
C VAL A 81 6.37 1.31 -7.83
N THR A 82 5.79 2.36 -7.26
CA THR A 82 4.62 3.05 -7.82
C THR A 82 4.99 4.32 -8.58
N ASP A 83 5.98 5.06 -8.10
CA ASP A 83 6.46 6.29 -8.76
C ASP A 83 8.00 6.33 -8.77
N TRP A 84 8.55 7.00 -9.78
CA TRP A 84 9.99 7.12 -10.00
C TRP A 84 10.31 8.51 -10.53
N LYS A 85 11.26 9.19 -9.88
CA LYS A 85 11.75 10.51 -10.30
C LYS A 85 13.26 10.55 -10.22
N PHE A 86 13.89 11.28 -11.14
CA PHE A 86 15.33 11.50 -11.14
C PHE A 86 15.62 13.01 -11.15
N GLY A 87 16.50 13.44 -10.25
CA GLY A 87 17.01 14.79 -10.20
C GLY A 87 18.54 14.79 -10.23
N VAL A 88 19.13 15.69 -11.01
CA VAL A 88 20.59 15.78 -11.21
C VAL A 88 21.35 16.00 -9.88
N GLN A 89 20.75 16.72 -8.93
CA GLN A 89 21.34 16.97 -7.60
C GLN A 89 20.87 15.98 -6.52
N ASN A 90 19.64 15.47 -6.63
CA ASN A 90 18.97 14.71 -5.56
C ASN A 90 18.96 13.19 -5.78
N GLY A 91 19.55 12.72 -6.88
CA GLY A 91 19.58 11.30 -7.23
C GLY A 91 18.22 10.76 -7.69
N VAL A 92 17.94 9.50 -7.35
CA VAL A 92 16.72 8.79 -7.75
C VAL A 92 15.76 8.71 -6.58
N GLN A 93 14.55 9.26 -6.74
CA GLN A 93 13.48 9.16 -5.76
C GLN A 93 12.49 8.07 -6.19
N LEU A 94 12.24 7.12 -5.30
CA LEU A 94 11.28 6.04 -5.48
C LEU A 94 10.13 6.20 -4.49
N THR A 95 8.91 6.03 -4.96
CA THR A 95 7.76 5.76 -4.09
C THR A 95 7.48 4.26 -4.13
N LEU A 96 7.61 3.63 -2.97
CA LEU A 96 7.39 2.21 -2.76
C LEU A 96 6.07 2.02 -2.03
N LYS A 97 5.28 1.04 -2.46
CA LYS A 97 4.01 0.70 -1.85
C LYS A 97 3.95 -0.79 -1.57
N GLN A 98 3.57 -1.15 -0.36
CA GLN A 98 3.30 -2.54 -0.01
C GLN A 98 1.93 -2.94 -0.59
N GLU A 99 1.90 -3.97 -1.44
CA GLU A 99 0.65 -4.50 -2.02
C GLU A 99 0.22 -5.83 -1.41
N THR A 100 1.16 -6.58 -0.82
CA THR A 100 0.93 -7.87 -0.18
C THR A 100 1.68 -7.88 1.15
N ALA A 101 1.05 -8.41 2.20
CA ALA A 101 1.69 -8.68 3.49
C ALA A 101 2.21 -10.11 3.51
#